data_AF-A0A917JPL7-F1
#
_entry.id   AF-A0A917JPL7-F1
#
_cell.length_a   1.000
_cell.length_b   1.000
_cell.length_c   1.000
_cell.angle_alpha   90.00
_cell.angle_beta   90.00
_cell.angle_gamma   90.00
#
_symmetry.space_group_name_H-M   'P 1'
#
loop_
_entity.id
_entity.type
_entity.pdbx_description
1 polymer ?
#
loop_
_entity_poly.entity_id
_entity_poly.type
_entity_poly.pdbx_seq_one_letter_code
_entity_poly.pdbx_strand_id
1 'polypeptide(L)'
;MTLSFEKISLQHIDIIFSWLAEPFVQEFWDNTQGHKDDILNFVNGRKEPSNYCDGKYVYWIASCDGQPFAMLMTIEETAEDHMDDIKLHYLSKTGRTYGIDYMIGNKNYFGKGCGAKTLTAFLDFFRKEFDASADTFIIDPASDNPRAKNVYMKAGFEHVADFVMSGDVSGAGKPHHLLIRQFEPIDESFNITPDLARKLIAEQFPEYAHLPITSVEKQGHDNRTYRLGTEMLIRMPTAESYALKVPKEQALLPKLAPYLTISIPAPIKMGAASQGYPYPFSIYKWLDGRSINLLVLDDDCLEKLASDLARFLKELQGINNVEGLAPGQHNWWRGDHVSVYDKGAREQISELSTIIDETKAIKLWEQACKTKWNKSPVWIHGDFAISNMLLKENELSAIIDFGGMALGDPACDLVIAWTFLNGKARDIFFQEMDLDESTWLRAKAWALWKATFELCQITDKNSPEALMQKRIIENVVYE
;
A
#
# COMPACT_ATOMS: atom_id res chain seq x y z
N MET A 1 -35.62 10.46 -5.62
CA MET A 1 -34.37 10.26 -6.37
C MET A 1 -33.35 9.77 -5.39
N THR A 2 -33.28 8.45 -5.25
CA THR A 2 -32.29 7.78 -4.41
C THR A 2 -31.11 7.44 -5.30
N LEU A 3 -29.97 8.07 -5.05
CA LEU A 3 -28.72 7.78 -5.76
C LEU A 3 -27.99 6.64 -5.05
N SER A 4 -27.44 5.73 -5.81
CA SER A 4 -26.54 4.69 -5.31
C SER A 4 -25.34 4.53 -6.24
N PHE A 5 -24.22 4.10 -5.66
CA PHE A 5 -22.96 3.95 -6.35
C PHE A 5 -22.36 2.59 -6.01
N GLU A 6 -21.81 1.92 -7.00
CA GLU A 6 -21.09 0.66 -6.82
C GLU A 6 -19.99 0.52 -7.88
N LYS A 7 -19.00 -0.33 -7.59
CA LYS A 7 -18.01 -0.70 -8.60
C LYS A 7 -18.70 -1.45 -9.74
N ILE A 8 -18.28 -1.19 -10.96
CA ILE A 8 -18.78 -1.89 -12.14
C ILE A 8 -18.45 -3.39 -12.02
N SER A 9 -19.37 -4.23 -12.50
CA SER A 9 -19.28 -5.69 -12.46
C SER A 9 -19.78 -6.25 -13.79
N LEU A 10 -19.70 -7.58 -13.98
CA LEU A 10 -20.10 -8.23 -15.22
C LEU A 10 -21.53 -7.88 -15.67
N GLN A 11 -22.46 -7.62 -14.73
CA GLN A 11 -23.85 -7.28 -15.05
C GLN A 11 -24.03 -5.91 -15.71
N HIS A 12 -23.02 -5.03 -15.62
CA HIS A 12 -23.06 -3.66 -16.11
C HIS A 12 -22.39 -3.48 -17.48
N ILE A 13 -21.65 -4.48 -17.98
CA ILE A 13 -20.84 -4.35 -19.19
C ILE A 13 -21.67 -3.97 -20.40
N ASP A 14 -22.78 -4.67 -20.65
CA ASP A 14 -23.62 -4.44 -21.84
C ASP A 14 -24.17 -3.01 -21.86
N ILE A 15 -24.64 -2.51 -20.71
CA ILE A 15 -25.21 -1.17 -20.64
C ILE A 15 -24.14 -0.09 -20.79
N ILE A 16 -22.95 -0.27 -20.19
CA ILE A 16 -21.84 0.69 -20.31
C ILE A 16 -21.34 0.73 -21.74
N PHE A 17 -21.15 -0.43 -22.38
CA PHE A 17 -20.69 -0.49 -23.76
C PHE A 17 -21.74 0.09 -24.71
N SER A 18 -23.04 -0.04 -24.39
CA SER A 18 -24.10 0.66 -25.12
C SER A 18 -23.96 2.18 -25.00
N TRP A 19 -23.60 2.71 -23.82
CA TRP A 19 -23.39 4.14 -23.61
C TRP A 19 -22.14 4.65 -24.32
N LEU A 20 -21.00 3.95 -24.23
CA LEU A 20 -19.76 4.30 -24.94
C LEU A 20 -19.93 4.25 -26.46
N ALA A 21 -20.88 3.46 -26.98
CA ALA A 21 -21.21 3.41 -28.40
C ALA A 21 -22.04 4.62 -28.88
N GLU A 22 -22.61 5.43 -27.97
CA GLU A 22 -23.47 6.54 -28.36
C GLU A 22 -22.67 7.77 -28.86
N PRO A 23 -23.11 8.42 -29.95
CA PRO A 23 -22.35 9.54 -30.55
C PRO A 23 -22.08 10.71 -29.59
N PHE A 24 -23.03 11.03 -28.70
CA PHE A 24 -22.89 12.13 -27.75
C PHE A 24 -21.92 11.81 -26.59
N VAL A 25 -21.62 10.52 -26.36
CA VAL A 25 -20.59 10.08 -25.40
C VAL A 25 -19.24 10.17 -26.09
N GLN A 26 -19.11 9.57 -27.29
CA GLN A 26 -17.87 9.56 -28.07
C GLN A 26 -17.35 10.95 -28.44
N GLU A 27 -18.20 11.97 -28.41
CA GLU A 27 -17.79 13.36 -28.60
C GLU A 27 -16.71 13.79 -27.60
N PHE A 28 -16.76 13.27 -26.36
CA PHE A 28 -15.85 13.66 -25.27
C PHE A 28 -15.25 12.49 -24.48
N TRP A 29 -15.68 11.26 -24.72
CA TRP A 29 -15.25 10.06 -24.00
C TRP A 29 -14.54 9.06 -24.90
N ASP A 30 -13.54 8.40 -24.32
CA ASP A 30 -12.80 7.36 -25.00
C ASP A 30 -13.67 6.10 -25.22
N ASN A 31 -13.69 5.61 -26.45
CA ASN A 31 -14.37 4.38 -26.86
C ASN A 31 -13.42 3.42 -27.60
N THR A 32 -12.11 3.57 -27.40
CA THR A 32 -11.08 2.68 -27.94
C THR A 32 -11.24 1.25 -27.41
N GLN A 33 -10.65 0.30 -28.13
CA GLN A 33 -10.62 -1.08 -27.66
C GLN A 33 -9.82 -1.22 -26.35
N GLY A 34 -8.72 -0.47 -26.18
CA GLY A 34 -7.92 -0.48 -24.96
C GLY A 34 -8.71 -0.10 -23.71
N HIS A 35 -9.56 0.93 -23.79
CA HIS A 35 -10.45 1.30 -22.68
C HIS A 35 -11.44 0.18 -22.34
N LYS A 36 -12.05 -0.44 -23.36
CA LYS A 36 -13.00 -1.56 -23.16
C LYS A 36 -12.32 -2.79 -22.57
N ASP A 37 -11.13 -3.10 -23.03
CA ASP A 37 -10.33 -4.22 -22.51
C ASP A 37 -9.95 -3.97 -21.04
N ASP A 38 -9.64 -2.73 -20.66
CA ASP A 38 -9.39 -2.39 -19.25
C ASP A 38 -10.63 -2.53 -18.37
N ILE A 39 -11.79 -2.09 -18.83
CA ILE A 39 -13.07 -2.30 -18.12
C ILE A 39 -13.32 -3.81 -17.94
N LEU A 40 -13.12 -4.62 -18.98
CA LEU A 40 -13.29 -6.07 -18.91
C LEU A 40 -12.29 -6.71 -17.95
N ASN A 41 -11.03 -6.28 -18.00
CA ASN A 41 -10.00 -6.76 -17.08
C ASN A 41 -10.34 -6.39 -15.64
N PHE A 42 -10.79 -5.15 -15.39
CA PHE A 42 -11.24 -4.67 -14.08
C PHE A 42 -12.37 -5.54 -13.49
N VAL A 43 -13.45 -5.78 -14.23
CA VAL A 43 -14.57 -6.59 -13.71
C VAL A 43 -14.22 -8.07 -13.51
N ASN A 44 -13.16 -8.54 -14.16
CA ASN A 44 -12.63 -9.90 -13.99
C ASN A 44 -11.55 -9.98 -12.90
N GLY A 45 -11.33 -8.91 -12.14
CA GLY A 45 -10.41 -8.87 -11.00
C GLY A 45 -8.96 -8.49 -11.35
N ARG A 46 -8.73 -7.81 -12.48
CA ARG A 46 -7.41 -7.37 -12.98
C ARG A 46 -6.36 -8.49 -12.98
N LYS A 47 -6.63 -9.57 -13.72
CA LYS A 47 -5.76 -10.76 -13.77
C LYS A 47 -4.50 -10.55 -14.61
N GLU A 48 -4.54 -9.59 -15.52
CA GLU A 48 -3.43 -9.26 -16.43
C GLU A 48 -3.08 -7.77 -16.29
N PRO A 49 -1.83 -7.36 -16.56
CA PRO A 49 -1.48 -5.94 -16.66
C PRO A 49 -2.29 -5.26 -17.76
N SER A 50 -2.70 -4.01 -17.54
CA SER A 50 -3.40 -3.21 -18.54
C SER A 50 -2.50 -2.08 -19.01
N ASN A 51 -2.48 -1.86 -20.32
CA ASN A 51 -1.77 -0.72 -20.93
C ASN A 51 -2.62 0.55 -20.93
N TYR A 52 -3.87 0.48 -20.46
CA TYR A 52 -4.75 1.64 -20.35
C TYR A 52 -4.55 2.30 -18.99
N CYS A 53 -3.78 3.39 -18.96
CA CYS A 53 -3.39 4.09 -17.73
C CYS A 53 -2.88 3.12 -16.64
N ASP A 54 -2.04 2.17 -17.04
CA ASP A 54 -1.46 1.11 -16.19
C ASP A 54 -2.49 0.29 -15.40
N GLY A 55 -3.76 0.27 -15.83
CA GLY A 55 -4.85 -0.39 -15.12
C GLY A 55 -5.19 0.23 -13.76
N LYS A 56 -4.88 1.52 -13.56
CA LYS A 56 -5.10 2.22 -12.29
C LYS A 56 -6.55 2.69 -12.08
N TYR A 57 -7.33 2.83 -13.15
CA TYR A 57 -8.71 3.30 -13.03
C TYR A 57 -9.58 2.35 -12.21
N VAL A 58 -10.44 2.92 -11.37
CA VAL A 58 -11.56 2.23 -10.75
C VAL A 58 -12.84 2.73 -11.41
N TYR A 59 -13.66 1.79 -11.89
CA TYR A 59 -14.88 2.09 -12.62
C TYR A 59 -16.11 1.96 -11.72
N TRP A 60 -16.96 2.99 -11.76
CA TRP A 60 -18.15 3.11 -10.92
C TRP A 60 -19.39 3.30 -11.78
N ILE A 61 -20.51 2.76 -11.30
CA ILE A 61 -21.82 3.01 -11.88
C ILE A 61 -22.69 3.75 -10.89
N ALA A 62 -23.38 4.78 -11.39
CA ALA A 62 -24.37 5.52 -10.64
C ALA A 62 -25.78 5.12 -11.08
N SER A 63 -26.59 4.75 -10.11
CA SER A 63 -27.98 4.35 -10.29
C SER A 63 -28.91 5.35 -9.61
N CYS A 64 -30.05 5.60 -10.24
CA CYS A 64 -31.13 6.42 -9.71
C CYS A 64 -32.36 5.53 -9.54
N ASP A 65 -32.84 5.39 -8.30
CA ASP A 65 -34.00 4.55 -7.98
C ASP A 65 -33.83 3.12 -8.54
N GLY A 66 -32.61 2.59 -8.42
CA GLY A 66 -32.21 1.24 -8.88
C GLY A 66 -31.92 1.10 -10.38
N GLN A 67 -31.98 2.19 -11.15
CA GLN A 67 -31.70 2.17 -12.60
C GLN A 67 -30.35 2.83 -12.92
N PRO A 68 -29.39 2.10 -13.50
CA PRO A 68 -28.13 2.69 -13.94
C PRO A 68 -28.34 3.79 -14.98
N PHE A 69 -27.63 4.91 -14.82
CA PHE A 69 -27.75 6.02 -15.77
C PHE A 69 -26.45 6.76 -16.07
N ALA A 70 -25.42 6.58 -15.25
CA ALA A 70 -24.15 7.27 -15.38
C ALA A 70 -22.97 6.39 -14.97
N MET A 71 -21.80 6.71 -15.50
CA MET A 71 -20.53 6.06 -15.19
C MET A 71 -19.55 7.10 -14.66
N LEU A 72 -18.75 6.71 -13.67
CA LEU A 72 -17.61 7.48 -13.20
C LEU A 72 -16.34 6.63 -13.24
N MET A 73 -15.21 7.29 -13.46
CA MET A 73 -13.88 6.69 -13.30
C MET A 73 -13.15 7.48 -12.24
N THR A 74 -12.40 6.78 -11.39
CA THR A 74 -11.49 7.41 -10.44
C THR A 74 -10.10 6.83 -10.58
N ILE A 75 -9.09 7.68 -10.47
CA ILE A 75 -7.68 7.29 -10.42
C ILE A 75 -7.03 8.03 -9.26
N GLU A 76 -6.21 7.34 -8.48
CA GLU A 76 -5.40 8.00 -7.45
C GLU A 76 -4.27 8.74 -8.17
N GLU A 77 -4.21 10.06 -7.99
CA GLU A 77 -3.20 10.92 -8.61
C GLU A 77 -2.02 11.03 -7.66
N THR A 78 -0.86 10.58 -8.09
CA THR A 78 0.37 10.60 -7.31
C THR A 78 1.45 11.39 -8.04
N ALA A 79 2.45 11.88 -7.31
CA ALA A 79 3.60 12.54 -7.94
C ALA A 79 4.43 11.59 -8.84
N GLU A 80 4.17 10.28 -8.78
CA GLU A 80 4.82 9.23 -9.59
C GLU A 80 4.11 8.98 -10.94
N ASP A 81 2.95 9.61 -11.17
CA ASP A 81 2.24 9.57 -12.44
C ASP A 81 2.84 10.62 -13.38
N HIS A 82 3.00 10.31 -14.68
CA HIS A 82 3.44 11.26 -15.71
C HIS A 82 2.36 12.32 -15.97
N MET A 83 2.12 13.17 -14.97
CA MET A 83 1.10 14.21 -14.95
C MET A 83 1.68 15.52 -15.45
N ASP A 84 0.83 16.35 -16.04
CA ASP A 84 1.20 17.72 -16.35
C ASP A 84 1.63 18.46 -15.06
N ASP A 85 2.72 19.22 -15.12
CA ASP A 85 3.31 19.99 -14.00
C ASP A 85 2.27 20.81 -13.22
N ILE A 86 1.21 21.22 -13.91
CA ILE A 86 0.13 22.01 -13.34
C ILE A 86 -0.74 21.21 -12.37
N LYS A 87 -0.96 19.91 -12.60
CA LYS A 87 -1.74 19.05 -11.71
C LYS A 87 -0.95 18.71 -10.45
N LEU A 88 0.37 18.55 -10.56
CA LEU A 88 1.28 18.32 -9.43
C LEU A 88 1.16 19.42 -8.36
N HIS A 89 0.97 20.67 -8.76
CA HIS A 89 0.82 21.80 -7.84
C HIS A 89 -0.41 21.67 -6.92
N TYR A 90 -1.45 20.97 -7.38
CA TYR A 90 -2.73 20.82 -6.68
C TYR A 90 -2.90 19.44 -6.05
N LEU A 91 -1.83 18.63 -5.96
CA LEU A 91 -1.87 17.42 -5.16
C LEU A 91 -2.09 17.76 -3.69
N SER A 92 -2.80 16.87 -3.01
CA SER A 92 -3.03 16.95 -1.58
C SER A 92 -1.72 16.88 -0.82
N LYS A 93 -1.62 17.68 0.24
CA LYS A 93 -0.49 17.66 1.17
C LYS A 93 -0.84 16.92 2.47
N THR A 94 -2.10 16.63 2.69
CA THR A 94 -2.66 16.18 3.97
C THR A 94 -3.42 14.86 3.87
N GLY A 95 -3.83 14.49 2.67
CA GLY A 95 -4.59 13.29 2.35
C GLY A 95 -4.21 12.78 0.97
N ARG A 96 -5.20 12.41 0.18
CA ARG A 96 -5.03 11.85 -1.17
C ARG A 96 -5.77 12.65 -2.21
N THR A 97 -5.20 12.65 -3.42
CA THR A 97 -5.80 13.25 -4.59
C THR A 97 -6.38 12.19 -5.51
N TYR A 98 -7.60 12.43 -5.99
CA TYR A 98 -8.24 11.57 -6.99
C TYR A 98 -8.66 12.35 -8.23
N GLY A 99 -8.22 11.87 -9.39
CA GLY A 99 -8.75 12.27 -10.69
C GLY A 99 -10.11 11.62 -10.91
N ILE A 100 -11.07 12.35 -11.45
CA ILE A 100 -12.42 11.85 -11.75
C ILE A 100 -12.80 12.15 -13.19
N ASP A 101 -13.31 11.13 -13.89
CA ASP A 101 -14.12 11.33 -15.09
C ASP A 101 -15.58 10.98 -14.83
N TYR A 102 -16.50 11.78 -15.36
CA TYR A 102 -17.94 11.59 -15.21
C TYR A 102 -18.74 11.71 -16.52
N MET A 103 -19.56 10.69 -16.83
CA MET A 103 -20.55 10.75 -17.91
C MET A 103 -21.95 10.31 -17.47
N ILE A 104 -22.96 10.89 -18.11
CA ILE A 104 -24.34 10.39 -18.10
C ILE A 104 -24.57 9.64 -19.41
N GLY A 105 -24.67 8.32 -19.36
CA GLY A 105 -24.92 7.49 -20.54
C GLY A 105 -26.41 7.37 -20.89
N ASN A 106 -27.32 7.54 -19.93
CA ASN A 106 -28.75 7.46 -20.18
C ASN A 106 -29.36 8.84 -20.46
N LYS A 107 -29.72 9.10 -21.72
CA LYS A 107 -30.31 10.37 -22.20
C LYS A 107 -31.57 10.79 -21.44
N ASN A 108 -32.31 9.85 -20.86
CA ASN A 108 -33.51 10.17 -20.07
C ASN A 108 -33.20 11.01 -18.83
N TYR A 109 -31.94 11.13 -18.43
CA TYR A 109 -31.49 11.92 -17.29
C TYR A 109 -30.92 13.28 -17.69
N PHE A 110 -30.92 13.62 -18.98
CA PHE A 110 -30.45 14.91 -19.47
C PHE A 110 -31.41 16.04 -19.09
N GLY A 111 -30.84 17.20 -18.74
CA GLY A 111 -31.63 18.39 -18.38
C GLY A 111 -32.40 18.32 -17.06
N LYS A 112 -32.37 17.16 -16.36
CA LYS A 112 -33.09 16.95 -15.08
C LYS A 112 -32.33 17.41 -13.84
N GLY A 113 -31.18 18.09 -14.03
CA GLY A 113 -30.31 18.52 -12.93
C GLY A 113 -29.61 17.39 -12.18
N CYS A 114 -29.58 16.18 -12.76
CA CYS A 114 -28.92 15.01 -12.15
C CYS A 114 -27.40 15.16 -12.13
N GLY A 115 -26.79 15.77 -13.16
CA GLY A 115 -25.34 15.97 -13.31
C GLY A 115 -24.60 16.31 -12.01
N ALA A 116 -24.82 17.52 -11.50
CA ALA A 116 -24.10 18.03 -10.33
C ALA A 116 -24.49 17.33 -9.02
N LYS A 117 -25.76 16.88 -8.92
CA LYS A 117 -26.25 16.14 -7.75
C LYS A 117 -25.57 14.78 -7.63
N THR A 118 -25.46 14.06 -8.74
CA THR A 118 -24.73 12.78 -8.81
C THR A 118 -23.28 12.97 -8.43
N LEU A 119 -22.59 13.95 -9.02
CA LEU A 119 -21.18 14.17 -8.74
C LEU A 119 -20.94 14.56 -7.28
N THR A 120 -21.77 15.44 -6.70
CA THR A 120 -21.70 15.78 -5.27
C THR A 120 -21.92 14.56 -4.38
N ALA A 121 -22.99 13.79 -4.64
CA ALA A 121 -23.30 12.60 -3.86
C ALA A 121 -22.24 11.49 -4.04
N PHE A 122 -21.61 11.42 -5.21
CA PHE A 122 -20.52 10.49 -5.46
C PHE A 122 -19.29 10.86 -4.65
N LEU A 123 -18.91 12.14 -4.60
CA LEU A 123 -17.79 12.58 -3.76
C LEU A 123 -18.04 12.27 -2.28
N ASP A 124 -19.24 12.54 -1.78
CA ASP A 124 -19.61 12.20 -0.40
C ASP A 124 -19.54 10.68 -0.16
N PHE A 125 -20.09 9.89 -1.09
CA PHE A 125 -20.01 8.42 -1.06
C PHE A 125 -18.56 7.92 -1.10
N PHE A 126 -17.75 8.43 -2.02
CA PHE A 126 -16.38 7.99 -2.25
C PHE A 126 -15.54 8.26 -1.01
N ARG A 127 -15.64 9.47 -0.45
CA ARG A 127 -14.91 9.82 0.76
C ARG A 127 -15.36 8.99 1.96
N LYS A 128 -16.66 8.71 2.09
CA LYS A 128 -17.18 7.99 3.26
C LYS A 128 -16.96 6.47 3.18
N GLU A 129 -17.20 5.88 2.02
CA GLU A 129 -17.31 4.43 1.86
C GLU A 129 -16.10 3.82 1.15
N PHE A 130 -15.23 4.63 0.52
CA PHE A 130 -14.06 4.14 -0.23
C PHE A 130 -12.72 4.68 0.31
N ASP A 131 -12.52 6.00 0.40
CA ASP A 131 -11.29 6.58 0.94
C ASP A 131 -11.54 7.89 1.71
N ALA A 132 -11.54 7.80 3.04
CA ALA A 132 -11.73 8.95 3.93
C ALA A 132 -10.60 9.98 3.87
N SER A 133 -9.41 9.57 3.40
CA SER A 133 -8.28 10.47 3.20
C SER A 133 -8.37 11.23 1.87
N ALA A 134 -9.34 10.92 0.99
CA ALA A 134 -9.60 11.69 -0.22
C ALA A 134 -10.10 13.10 0.14
N ASP A 135 -9.18 14.05 0.16
CA ASP A 135 -9.44 15.44 0.50
C ASP A 135 -9.35 16.36 -0.72
N THR A 136 -8.81 15.86 -1.84
CA THR A 136 -8.66 16.63 -3.07
C THR A 136 -9.14 15.82 -4.27
N PHE A 137 -10.04 16.41 -5.05
CA PHE A 137 -10.52 15.82 -6.29
C PHE A 137 -10.20 16.73 -7.47
N ILE A 138 -9.70 16.14 -8.54
CA ILE A 138 -9.35 16.83 -9.78
C ILE A 138 -10.26 16.32 -10.91
N ILE A 139 -10.73 17.24 -11.75
CA ILE A 139 -11.46 16.92 -12.96
C ILE A 139 -11.10 17.92 -14.06
N ASP A 140 -10.89 17.42 -15.28
CA ASP A 140 -10.28 18.19 -16.36
C ASP A 140 -11.05 18.13 -17.69
N PRO A 141 -12.25 18.74 -17.77
CA PRO A 141 -13.02 18.76 -19.01
C PRO A 141 -12.29 19.48 -20.14
N ALA A 142 -12.47 18.98 -21.36
CA ALA A 142 -12.10 19.70 -22.58
C ALA A 142 -12.75 21.10 -22.61
N SER A 143 -11.99 22.11 -23.05
CA SER A 143 -12.43 23.51 -23.03
C SER A 143 -13.59 23.79 -23.98
N ASP A 144 -13.81 22.93 -24.98
CA ASP A 144 -14.95 22.96 -25.89
C ASP A 144 -16.19 22.23 -25.33
N ASN A 145 -16.14 21.72 -24.09
CA ASN A 145 -17.26 21.13 -23.37
C ASN A 145 -17.77 22.03 -22.22
N PRO A 146 -18.43 23.16 -22.51
CA PRO A 146 -18.95 24.06 -21.49
C PRO A 146 -20.06 23.41 -20.64
N ARG A 147 -20.70 22.33 -21.13
CA ARG A 147 -21.71 21.60 -20.37
C ARG A 147 -21.09 20.86 -19.19
N ALA A 148 -19.98 20.15 -19.40
CA ALA A 148 -19.25 19.46 -18.36
C ALA A 148 -18.72 20.46 -17.31
N LYS A 149 -18.02 21.52 -17.76
CA LYS A 149 -17.52 22.57 -16.86
C LYS A 149 -18.64 23.14 -15.96
N ASN A 150 -19.79 23.48 -16.53
CA ASN A 150 -20.92 24.00 -15.77
C ASN A 150 -21.49 22.99 -14.75
N VAL A 151 -21.46 21.70 -15.06
CA VAL A 151 -21.89 20.65 -14.13
C VAL A 151 -20.90 20.53 -12.97
N TYR A 152 -19.59 20.56 -13.24
CA TYR A 152 -18.56 20.41 -12.22
C TYR A 152 -18.51 21.63 -11.29
N MET A 153 -18.59 22.84 -11.85
CA MET A 153 -18.70 24.07 -11.05
C MET A 153 -19.95 24.06 -10.15
N LYS A 154 -21.09 23.58 -10.66
CA LYS A 154 -22.32 23.41 -9.84
C LYS A 154 -22.19 22.32 -8.78
N ALA A 155 -21.30 21.36 -8.99
CA ALA A 155 -20.93 20.35 -8.00
C ALA A 155 -19.82 20.86 -7.06
N GLY A 156 -19.54 22.15 -7.03
CA GLY A 156 -18.59 22.76 -6.08
C GLY A 156 -17.12 22.62 -6.45
N PHE A 157 -16.78 22.23 -7.68
CA PHE A 157 -15.42 22.35 -8.16
C PHE A 157 -15.12 23.80 -8.53
N GLU A 158 -13.87 24.21 -8.35
CA GLU A 158 -13.35 25.52 -8.68
C GLU A 158 -12.37 25.40 -9.84
N HIS A 159 -12.46 26.32 -10.80
CA HIS A 159 -11.51 26.41 -11.90
C HIS A 159 -10.21 27.04 -11.40
N VAL A 160 -9.09 26.34 -11.60
CA VAL A 160 -7.79 26.77 -11.08
C VAL A 160 -6.72 26.97 -12.15
N ALA A 161 -6.89 26.36 -13.33
CA ALA A 161 -5.97 26.56 -14.44
C ALA A 161 -6.56 26.17 -15.79
N ASP A 162 -5.90 26.61 -16.86
CA ASP A 162 -6.08 26.11 -18.22
C ASP A 162 -4.78 25.46 -18.67
N PHE A 163 -4.86 24.34 -19.37
CA PHE A 163 -3.69 23.63 -19.87
C PHE A 163 -4.00 22.94 -21.21
N VAL A 164 -2.95 22.50 -21.90
CA VAL A 164 -3.09 21.64 -23.08
C VAL A 164 -2.75 20.24 -22.63
N MET A 165 -3.69 19.31 -22.78
CA MET A 165 -3.52 17.93 -22.37
C MET A 165 -2.29 17.33 -23.09
N SER A 166 -1.34 16.80 -22.33
CA SER A 166 -0.18 16.09 -22.88
C SER A 166 -0.33 14.56 -22.77
N GLY A 167 0.61 13.81 -23.34
CA GLY A 167 0.64 12.34 -23.28
C GLY A 167 -0.22 11.63 -24.34
N ASP A 168 -0.27 10.30 -24.26
CA ASP A 168 -1.00 9.42 -25.20
C ASP A 168 -2.42 9.10 -24.68
N VAL A 169 -3.17 10.14 -24.32
CA VAL A 169 -4.54 10.02 -23.76
C VAL A 169 -5.60 10.65 -24.66
N SER A 170 -6.87 10.26 -24.46
CA SER A 170 -8.00 10.86 -25.15
C SER A 170 -8.10 12.36 -24.81
N GLY A 171 -7.83 13.23 -25.78
CA GLY A 171 -7.79 14.69 -25.59
C GLY A 171 -6.41 15.33 -25.75
N ALA A 172 -5.35 14.53 -25.94
CA ALA A 172 -3.99 15.03 -26.17
C ALA A 172 -3.95 16.13 -27.25
N GLY A 173 -3.22 17.21 -26.96
CA GLY A 173 -3.10 18.38 -27.82
C GLY A 173 -4.31 19.33 -27.83
N LYS A 174 -5.36 19.04 -27.06
CA LYS A 174 -6.53 19.93 -26.91
C LYS A 174 -6.43 20.79 -25.64
N PRO A 175 -7.01 22.00 -25.64
CA PRO A 175 -7.11 22.80 -24.44
C PRO A 175 -8.16 22.21 -23.48
N HIS A 176 -7.79 22.12 -22.21
CA HIS A 176 -8.61 21.64 -21.11
C HIS A 176 -8.63 22.68 -19.98
N HIS A 177 -9.65 22.59 -19.14
CA HIS A 177 -9.73 23.32 -17.88
C HIS A 177 -9.34 22.39 -16.74
N LEU A 178 -8.53 22.83 -15.79
CA LEU A 178 -8.30 22.13 -14.53
C LEU A 178 -9.27 22.64 -13.48
N LEU A 179 -10.12 21.76 -12.97
CA LEU A 179 -11.06 22.05 -11.89
C LEU A 179 -10.74 21.18 -10.68
N ILE A 180 -10.73 21.80 -9.49
CA ILE A 180 -10.45 21.09 -8.23
C ILE A 180 -11.59 21.25 -7.25
N ARG A 181 -11.82 20.23 -6.43
CA ARG A 181 -12.67 20.35 -5.25
C ARG A 181 -11.90 19.80 -4.06
N GLN A 182 -11.57 20.70 -3.15
CA GLN A 182 -10.94 20.37 -1.89
C GLN A 182 -11.98 20.24 -0.79
N PHE A 183 -11.70 19.34 0.13
CA PHE A 183 -12.47 19.14 1.34
C PHE A 183 -11.51 19.21 2.51
N GLU A 184 -12.00 19.67 3.66
CA GLU A 184 -11.32 19.33 4.91
C GLU A 184 -11.27 17.80 5.02
N PRO A 185 -10.12 17.20 5.37
CA PRO A 185 -10.02 15.75 5.58
C PRO A 185 -11.21 15.29 6.41
N ILE A 186 -11.88 14.21 5.99
CA ILE A 186 -12.84 13.60 6.90
C ILE A 186 -11.97 13.06 8.03
N ASP A 187 -12.02 13.70 9.20
CA ASP A 187 -11.53 13.11 10.43
C ASP A 187 -12.50 11.99 10.83
N GLU A 188 -12.57 10.97 9.99
CA GLU A 188 -12.97 9.62 10.34
C GLU A 188 -11.68 8.80 10.46
N SER A 189 -10.71 9.33 11.19
CA SER A 189 -10.14 8.45 12.19
C SER A 189 -11.34 7.99 13.03
N PHE A 190 -11.83 6.76 12.81
CA PHE A 190 -12.44 6.07 13.94
C PHE A 190 -11.30 6.09 14.95
N ASN A 191 -11.34 7.05 15.88
CA ASN A 191 -10.22 7.27 16.77
C ASN A 191 -10.04 5.95 17.50
N ILE A 192 -9.05 5.18 17.05
CA ILE A 192 -8.85 3.86 17.58
C ILE A 192 -8.28 4.17 18.95
N THR A 193 -9.14 4.01 19.94
CA THR A 193 -8.93 4.39 21.32
C THR A 193 -9.03 3.14 22.18
N PRO A 194 -8.44 3.17 23.39
CA PRO A 194 -8.66 2.12 24.37
C PRO A 194 -10.15 1.88 24.66
N ASP A 195 -11.00 2.91 24.58
CA ASP A 195 -12.44 2.78 24.82
C ASP A 195 -13.17 2.07 23.67
N LEU A 196 -12.79 2.36 22.42
CA LEU A 196 -13.30 1.59 21.27
C LEU A 196 -12.89 0.12 21.38
N ALA A 197 -11.62 -0.15 21.70
CA ALA A 197 -11.15 -1.51 21.92
C ALA A 197 -11.92 -2.22 23.04
N ARG A 198 -12.19 -1.52 24.16
CA ARG A 198 -13.00 -2.06 25.27
C ARG A 198 -14.41 -2.41 24.84
N LYS A 199 -15.06 -1.55 24.06
CA LYS A 199 -16.40 -1.80 23.52
C LYS A 199 -16.40 -3.06 22.64
N LEU A 200 -15.48 -3.16 21.69
CA LEU A 200 -15.37 -4.31 20.78
C LEU A 200 -15.08 -5.61 21.52
N ILE A 201 -14.20 -5.58 22.54
CA ILE A 201 -13.94 -6.75 23.38
C ILE A 201 -15.19 -7.16 24.16
N ALA A 202 -15.89 -6.22 24.79
CA ALA A 202 -17.09 -6.53 25.56
C ALA A 202 -18.22 -7.10 24.68
N GLU A 203 -18.34 -6.63 23.44
CA GLU A 203 -19.36 -7.07 22.48
C GLU A 203 -19.04 -8.45 21.87
N GLN A 204 -17.79 -8.68 21.48
CA GLN A 204 -17.42 -9.87 20.69
C GLN A 204 -16.73 -10.97 21.50
N PHE A 205 -16.11 -10.63 22.63
CA PHE A 205 -15.38 -11.54 23.51
C PHE A 205 -15.69 -11.27 24.99
N PRO A 206 -16.95 -11.50 25.44
CA PRO A 206 -17.38 -11.18 26.81
C PRO A 206 -16.50 -11.79 27.91
N GLU A 207 -15.84 -12.92 27.64
CA GLU A 207 -14.88 -13.55 28.55
C GLU A 207 -13.68 -12.66 28.91
N TYR A 208 -13.33 -11.68 28.06
CA TYR A 208 -12.22 -10.74 28.27
C TYR A 208 -12.66 -9.35 28.68
N ALA A 209 -13.97 -9.09 28.79
CA ALA A 209 -14.53 -7.76 29.06
C ALA A 209 -14.05 -7.12 30.37
N HIS A 210 -13.67 -7.96 31.35
CA HIS A 210 -13.18 -7.53 32.66
C HIS A 210 -11.70 -7.16 32.68
N LEU A 211 -10.95 -7.45 31.60
CA LEU A 211 -9.51 -7.20 31.56
C LEU A 211 -9.22 -5.71 31.29
N PRO A 212 -8.16 -5.15 31.92
CA PRO A 212 -7.74 -3.78 31.63
C PRO A 212 -7.24 -3.68 30.19
N ILE A 213 -7.53 -2.55 29.54
CA ILE A 213 -7.04 -2.22 28.20
C ILE A 213 -6.29 -0.91 28.29
N THR A 214 -5.02 -0.93 27.90
CA THR A 214 -4.11 0.23 27.97
C THR A 214 -3.27 0.33 26.71
N SER A 215 -2.92 1.54 26.30
CA SER A 215 -2.01 1.77 25.19
C SER A 215 -0.63 1.17 25.46
N VAL A 216 0.03 0.68 24.41
CA VAL A 216 1.47 0.40 24.44
C VAL A 216 2.26 1.72 24.40
N GLU A 217 3.54 1.67 24.79
CA GLU A 217 4.43 2.84 24.84
C GLU A 217 4.57 3.54 23.48
N LYS A 218 4.68 2.75 22.39
CA LYS A 218 4.80 3.27 21.02
C LYS A 218 3.78 2.59 20.10
N GLN A 219 2.97 3.41 19.43
CA GLN A 219 1.98 2.93 18.46
C GLN A 219 2.64 2.61 17.12
N GLY A 220 2.09 1.63 16.40
CA GLY A 220 2.50 1.28 15.04
C GLY A 220 1.79 2.15 14.00
N HIS A 221 2.32 2.14 12.79
CA HIS A 221 1.70 2.81 11.63
C HIS A 221 0.44 2.05 11.17
N ASP A 222 0.60 0.75 10.90
CA ASP A 222 -0.44 -0.11 10.32
C ASP A 222 -1.55 -0.50 11.29
N ASN A 223 -1.23 -0.51 12.59
CA ASN A 223 -2.15 -0.94 13.64
C ASN A 223 -2.02 -0.02 14.84
N ARG A 224 -3.15 0.27 15.48
CA ARG A 224 -3.13 0.63 16.89
C ARG A 224 -3.12 -0.62 17.75
N THR A 225 -2.26 -0.62 18.76
CA THR A 225 -2.02 -1.75 19.63
C THR A 225 -2.34 -1.37 21.08
N TYR A 226 -3.10 -2.25 21.75
CA TYR A 226 -3.42 -2.12 23.17
C TYR A 226 -3.09 -3.40 23.91
N ARG A 227 -2.57 -3.28 25.12
CA ARG A 227 -2.51 -4.39 26.07
C ARG A 227 -3.93 -4.80 26.44
N LEU A 228 -4.19 -6.09 26.56
CA LEU A 228 -5.43 -6.67 27.08
C LEU A 228 -5.07 -7.58 28.25
N GLY A 229 -5.27 -7.09 29.47
CA GLY A 229 -4.71 -7.74 30.66
C GLY A 229 -3.17 -7.74 30.63
N THR A 230 -2.56 -8.75 31.27
CA THR A 230 -1.10 -8.90 31.33
C THR A 230 -0.54 -9.79 30.22
N GLU A 231 -1.36 -10.69 29.67
CA GLU A 231 -0.91 -11.79 28.81
C GLU A 231 -1.28 -11.61 27.33
N MET A 232 -2.06 -10.58 26.98
CA MET A 232 -2.58 -10.40 25.61
C MET A 232 -2.43 -8.98 25.11
N LEU A 233 -2.63 -8.83 23.81
CA LEU A 233 -2.73 -7.55 23.12
C LEU A 233 -3.81 -7.61 22.04
N ILE A 234 -4.32 -6.45 21.68
CA ILE A 234 -5.26 -6.22 20.56
C ILE A 234 -4.49 -5.44 19.49
N ARG A 235 -4.47 -5.93 18.24
CA ARG A 235 -3.99 -5.18 17.05
C ARG A 235 -5.19 -4.81 16.19
N MET A 236 -5.39 -3.52 16.00
CA MET A 236 -6.49 -2.95 15.24
C MET A 236 -5.93 -2.22 14.01
N PRO A 237 -6.13 -2.75 12.80
CA PRO A 237 -5.77 -2.08 11.54
C PRO A 237 -6.24 -0.63 11.46
N THR A 238 -5.39 0.25 10.92
CA THR A 238 -5.68 1.67 10.70
C THR A 238 -6.27 1.97 9.32
N ALA A 239 -6.21 1.02 8.39
CA ALA A 239 -6.75 1.13 7.02
C ALA A 239 -7.12 -0.25 6.46
N GLU A 240 -7.95 -0.27 5.40
CA GLU A 240 -8.42 -1.50 4.73
C GLU A 240 -7.25 -2.36 4.21
N SER A 241 -6.24 -1.73 3.62
CA SER A 241 -5.04 -2.43 3.13
C SER A 241 -4.30 -3.18 4.24
N TYR A 242 -4.26 -2.64 5.46
CA TYR A 242 -3.68 -3.31 6.63
C TYR A 242 -4.57 -4.42 7.17
N ALA A 243 -5.89 -4.30 7.01
CA ALA A 243 -6.85 -5.32 7.44
C ALA A 243 -6.69 -6.65 6.66
N LEU A 244 -6.16 -6.61 5.43
CA LEU A 244 -5.84 -7.81 4.63
C LEU A 244 -4.86 -8.75 5.34
N LYS A 245 -4.05 -8.25 6.29
CA LYS A 245 -3.09 -9.05 7.07
C LYS A 245 -3.77 -9.95 8.10
N VAL A 246 -4.93 -9.53 8.64
CA VAL A 246 -5.54 -10.15 9.82
C VAL A 246 -5.92 -11.62 9.61
N PRO A 247 -6.72 -11.99 8.58
CA PRO A 247 -7.09 -13.39 8.36
C PRO A 247 -5.86 -14.26 8.02
N LYS A 248 -4.90 -13.69 7.30
CA LYS A 248 -3.66 -14.36 6.89
C LYS A 248 -2.80 -14.74 8.11
N GLU A 249 -2.55 -13.79 9.01
CA GLU A 249 -1.80 -14.03 10.24
C GLU A 249 -2.49 -15.05 11.15
N GLN A 250 -3.81 -14.95 11.30
CA GLN A 250 -4.61 -15.90 12.08
C GLN A 250 -4.50 -17.35 11.58
N ALA A 251 -4.50 -17.53 10.25
CA ALA A 251 -4.47 -18.86 9.64
C ALA A 251 -3.08 -19.49 9.61
N LEU A 252 -2.02 -18.69 9.43
CA LEU A 252 -0.68 -19.19 9.12
C LEU A 252 0.26 -19.21 10.32
N LEU A 253 0.25 -18.21 11.20
CA LEU A 253 1.22 -18.15 12.30
C LEU A 253 1.15 -19.37 13.23
N PRO A 254 -0.02 -19.91 13.60
CA PRO A 254 -0.10 -21.13 14.40
C PRO A 254 0.50 -22.36 13.70
N LYS A 255 0.55 -22.37 12.36
CA LYS A 255 1.12 -23.46 11.57
C LYS A 255 2.63 -23.33 11.41
N LEU A 256 3.16 -22.10 11.40
CA LEU A 256 4.60 -21.84 11.27
C LEU A 256 5.32 -21.97 12.62
N ALA A 257 4.70 -21.53 13.71
CA ALA A 257 5.31 -21.50 15.05
C ALA A 257 5.97 -22.81 15.51
N PRO A 258 5.42 -24.01 15.26
CA PRO A 258 6.03 -25.27 15.70
C PRO A 258 7.41 -25.59 15.07
N TYR A 259 7.78 -24.91 13.99
CA TYR A 259 9.04 -25.12 13.28
C TYR A 259 10.13 -24.09 13.63
N LEU A 260 9.80 -23.13 14.49
CA LEU A 260 10.67 -22.01 14.81
C LEU A 260 11.12 -22.09 16.27
N THR A 261 12.43 -21.90 16.49
CA THR A 261 13.00 -21.87 17.85
C THR A 261 12.68 -20.54 18.53
N ILE A 262 12.71 -19.44 17.78
CA ILE A 262 12.37 -18.09 18.27
C ILE A 262 10.85 -17.91 18.26
N SER A 263 10.31 -17.29 19.30
CA SER A 263 8.86 -17.06 19.39
C SER A 263 8.39 -16.09 18.30
N ILE A 264 7.23 -16.38 17.70
CA ILE A 264 6.52 -15.50 16.77
C ILE A 264 5.15 -15.12 17.33
N PRO A 265 4.43 -14.13 16.78
CA PRO A 265 3.11 -13.75 17.29
C PRO A 265 2.18 -14.96 17.28
N ALA A 266 1.45 -15.15 18.39
CA ALA A 266 0.49 -16.24 18.55
C ALA A 266 -0.93 -15.65 18.58
N PRO A 267 -1.64 -15.64 17.43
CA PRO A 267 -3.04 -15.22 17.39
C PRO A 267 -3.91 -16.11 18.29
N ILE A 268 -4.85 -15.50 19.01
CA ILE A 268 -5.79 -16.17 19.92
C ILE A 268 -7.21 -16.11 19.37
N LYS A 269 -7.66 -14.91 18.97
CA LYS A 269 -9.00 -14.66 18.43
C LYS A 269 -8.95 -13.60 17.33
N MET A 270 -9.85 -13.71 16.36
CA MET A 270 -10.09 -12.70 15.34
C MET A 270 -11.45 -12.04 15.58
N GLY A 271 -11.46 -10.73 15.76
CA GLY A 271 -12.67 -9.92 15.84
C GLY A 271 -13.20 -9.56 14.45
N ALA A 272 -14.51 -9.39 14.35
CA ALA A 272 -15.20 -8.98 13.14
C ALA A 272 -15.36 -7.46 13.05
N ALA A 273 -15.55 -6.97 11.83
CA ALA A 273 -16.00 -5.61 11.56
C ALA A 273 -17.35 -5.31 12.25
N SER A 274 -17.57 -4.04 12.60
CA SER A 274 -18.77 -3.54 13.27
C SER A 274 -19.10 -2.12 12.78
N GLN A 275 -20.27 -1.58 13.15
CA GLN A 275 -20.63 -0.20 12.80
C GLN A 275 -19.66 0.86 13.35
N GLY A 276 -18.96 0.57 14.45
CA GLY A 276 -18.01 1.51 15.05
C GLY A 276 -16.54 1.26 14.68
N TYR A 277 -16.27 0.21 13.91
CA TYR A 277 -14.92 -0.16 13.48
C TYR A 277 -15.02 -1.14 12.29
N PRO A 278 -14.69 -0.72 11.06
CA PRO A 278 -15.06 -1.45 9.84
C PRO A 278 -14.13 -2.61 9.48
N TYR A 279 -13.06 -2.86 10.26
CA TYR A 279 -12.05 -3.85 9.92
C TYR A 279 -12.10 -5.06 10.86
N PRO A 280 -11.70 -6.26 10.40
CA PRO A 280 -11.32 -7.32 11.32
C PRO A 280 -10.10 -6.89 12.15
N PHE A 281 -10.01 -7.38 13.39
CA PHE A 281 -8.88 -7.13 14.28
C PHE A 281 -8.44 -8.43 14.95
N SER A 282 -7.30 -8.41 15.61
CA SER A 282 -6.74 -9.62 16.22
C SER A 282 -6.41 -9.43 17.70
N ILE A 283 -6.68 -10.47 18.48
CA ILE A 283 -6.14 -10.65 19.84
C ILE A 283 -4.96 -11.63 19.74
N TYR A 284 -3.79 -11.23 20.20
CA TYR A 284 -2.58 -12.07 20.28
C TYR A 284 -2.18 -12.30 21.73
N LYS A 285 -1.39 -13.35 21.95
CA LYS A 285 -0.56 -13.46 23.16
C LYS A 285 0.47 -12.33 23.17
N TRP A 286 0.71 -11.75 24.34
CA TRP A 286 1.81 -10.84 24.57
C TRP A 286 3.14 -11.60 24.59
N LEU A 287 4.13 -11.06 23.88
CA LEU A 287 5.50 -11.58 23.87
C LEU A 287 6.38 -10.62 24.66
N ASP A 288 7.06 -11.15 25.68
CA ASP A 288 7.97 -10.36 26.50
C ASP A 288 9.26 -10.04 25.74
N GLY A 289 9.69 -8.78 25.89
CA GLY A 289 10.99 -8.31 25.45
C GLY A 289 10.95 -6.83 25.12
N ARG A 290 12.13 -6.25 24.88
CA ARG A 290 12.30 -4.87 24.45
C ARG A 290 12.72 -4.85 22.98
N SER A 291 12.15 -3.94 22.19
CA SER A 291 12.52 -3.80 20.79
C SER A 291 13.99 -3.38 20.66
N ILE A 292 14.70 -4.01 19.72
CA ILE A 292 16.15 -3.80 19.53
C ILE A 292 16.47 -2.37 19.15
N ASN A 293 15.59 -1.69 18.41
CA ASN A 293 15.79 -0.29 18.02
C ASN A 293 15.81 0.71 19.20
N LEU A 294 15.49 0.27 20.43
CA LEU A 294 15.56 1.08 21.65
C LEU A 294 16.80 0.76 22.50
N LEU A 295 17.69 -0.10 22.01
CA LEU A 295 18.83 -0.62 22.77
C LEU A 295 20.14 -0.23 22.08
N VAL A 296 21.18 -0.03 22.89
CA VAL A 296 22.56 0.06 22.42
C VAL A 296 23.18 -1.31 22.67
N LEU A 297 23.59 -1.99 21.61
CA LEU A 297 24.21 -3.30 21.68
C LEU A 297 25.73 -3.13 21.59
N ASP A 298 26.47 -3.93 22.36
CA ASP A 298 27.91 -4.11 22.17
C ASP A 298 28.18 -5.10 21.02
N ASP A 299 29.44 -5.18 20.61
CA ASP A 299 29.86 -6.01 19.47
C ASP A 299 29.55 -7.50 19.72
N ASP A 300 29.79 -8.01 20.93
CA ASP A 300 29.52 -9.41 21.28
C ASP A 300 28.01 -9.74 21.17
N CYS A 301 27.14 -8.84 21.63
CA CYS A 301 25.69 -8.99 21.50
C CYS A 301 25.24 -8.91 20.04
N LEU A 302 25.84 -8.01 19.24
CA LEU A 302 25.53 -7.87 17.83
C LEU A 302 25.96 -9.10 17.02
N GLU A 303 27.12 -9.68 17.33
CA GLU A 303 27.61 -10.93 16.74
C GLU A 303 26.70 -12.11 17.07
N LYS A 304 26.30 -12.29 18.34
CA LYS A 304 25.34 -13.33 18.74
C LYS A 304 24.00 -13.16 18.03
N LEU A 305 23.50 -11.93 17.96
CA LEU A 305 22.26 -11.61 17.29
C LEU A 305 22.32 -11.96 15.80
N ALA A 306 23.43 -11.69 15.11
CA ALA A 306 23.60 -12.07 13.71
C ALA A 306 23.43 -13.58 13.49
N SER A 307 24.04 -14.42 14.33
CA SER A 307 23.85 -15.87 14.33
C SER A 307 22.39 -16.27 14.58
N ASP A 308 21.76 -15.68 15.60
CA ASP A 308 20.37 -15.99 15.95
C ASP A 308 19.39 -15.65 14.81
N LEU A 309 19.62 -14.52 14.13
CA LEU A 309 18.82 -14.07 12.98
C LEU A 309 19.03 -14.96 11.75
N ALA A 310 20.27 -15.37 11.46
CA ALA A 310 20.55 -16.29 10.37
C ALA A 310 19.91 -17.67 10.63
N ARG A 311 20.00 -18.19 11.86
CA ARG A 311 19.31 -19.42 12.26
C ARG A 311 17.80 -19.29 12.08
N PHE A 312 17.19 -18.20 12.55
CA PHE A 312 15.76 -17.99 12.42
C PHE A 312 15.31 -18.00 10.95
N LEU A 313 16.00 -17.27 10.07
CA LEU A 313 15.66 -17.24 8.64
C LEU A 313 15.81 -18.62 8.00
N LYS A 314 16.85 -19.38 8.34
CA LYS A 314 17.01 -20.77 7.86
C LYS A 314 15.89 -21.69 8.34
N GLU A 315 15.47 -21.57 9.60
CA GLU A 315 14.32 -22.32 10.14
C GLU A 315 13.05 -21.97 9.38
N LEU A 316 12.75 -20.67 9.22
CA LEU A 316 11.58 -20.19 8.47
C LEU A 316 11.58 -20.70 7.03
N GLN A 317 12.69 -20.50 6.31
CA GLN A 317 12.85 -20.92 4.92
C GLN A 317 12.82 -22.44 4.74
N GLY A 318 13.16 -23.20 5.78
CA GLY A 318 13.11 -24.67 5.79
C GLY A 318 11.71 -25.27 5.90
N ILE A 319 10.69 -24.47 6.22
CA ILE A 319 9.30 -24.96 6.33
C ILE A 319 8.74 -25.23 4.93
N ASN A 320 8.55 -26.52 4.60
CA ASN A 320 8.10 -26.94 3.27
C ASN A 320 6.74 -27.67 3.26
N ASN A 321 6.15 -27.89 4.43
CA ASN A 321 4.93 -28.66 4.62
C ASN A 321 3.73 -27.79 5.08
N VAL A 322 3.87 -26.47 4.99
CA VAL A 322 2.80 -25.50 5.25
C VAL A 322 2.56 -24.71 3.97
N GLU A 323 1.35 -24.84 3.43
CA GLU A 323 0.92 -24.06 2.26
C GLU A 323 0.78 -22.57 2.60
N GLY A 324 1.12 -21.72 1.64
CA GLY A 324 1.13 -20.27 1.76
C GLY A 324 0.78 -19.58 0.46
N LEU A 325 0.61 -18.25 0.53
CA LEU A 325 0.33 -17.42 -0.63
C LEU A 325 1.64 -16.98 -1.28
N ALA A 326 1.65 -16.91 -2.61
CA ALA A 326 2.69 -16.21 -3.35
C ALA A 326 2.61 -14.69 -3.07
N PRO A 327 3.67 -13.92 -3.35
CA PRO A 327 3.68 -12.47 -3.19
C PRO A 327 2.53 -11.78 -3.97
N GLY A 328 2.03 -10.67 -3.43
CA GLY A 328 0.98 -9.88 -4.09
C GLY A 328 0.57 -8.64 -3.27
N GLN A 329 -0.59 -8.05 -3.59
CA GLN A 329 -1.06 -6.82 -2.92
C GLN A 329 -1.12 -6.96 -1.39
N HIS A 330 -1.46 -8.14 -0.87
CA HIS A 330 -1.59 -8.39 0.57
C HIS A 330 -0.27 -8.27 1.37
N ASN A 331 0.88 -8.27 0.69
CA ASN A 331 2.19 -8.08 1.32
C ASN A 331 3.06 -7.10 0.52
N TRP A 332 2.47 -6.26 -0.34
CA TRP A 332 3.19 -5.37 -1.24
C TRP A 332 4.29 -6.09 -2.03
N TRP A 333 4.00 -7.26 -2.60
CA TRP A 333 4.95 -8.00 -3.46
C TRP A 333 6.30 -8.31 -2.80
N ARG A 334 6.38 -8.32 -1.46
CA ARG A 334 7.58 -8.80 -0.76
C ARG A 334 7.81 -10.27 -1.11
N GLY A 335 9.05 -10.60 -1.46
CA GLY A 335 9.42 -11.94 -1.95
C GLY A 335 9.13 -12.19 -3.42
N ASP A 336 8.63 -11.20 -4.17
CA ASP A 336 8.59 -11.29 -5.64
C ASP A 336 9.96 -10.92 -6.24
N HIS A 337 10.10 -11.04 -7.55
CA HIS A 337 11.27 -10.56 -8.27
C HIS A 337 11.41 -9.04 -8.09
N VAL A 338 12.64 -8.58 -7.83
CA VAL A 338 12.93 -7.17 -7.51
C VAL A 338 12.46 -6.17 -8.58
N SER A 339 12.31 -6.63 -9.83
CA SER A 339 11.78 -5.80 -10.92
C SER A 339 10.33 -5.35 -10.74
N VAL A 340 9.58 -5.92 -9.79
CA VAL A 340 8.26 -5.40 -9.42
C VAL A 340 8.32 -3.93 -8.98
N TYR A 341 9.50 -3.50 -8.51
CA TYR A 341 9.80 -2.13 -8.12
C TYR A 341 10.70 -1.37 -9.12
N ASP A 342 10.91 -1.89 -10.34
CA ASP A 342 11.92 -1.35 -11.28
C ASP A 342 11.69 0.13 -11.61
N LYS A 343 10.45 0.51 -11.91
CA LYS A 343 10.09 1.91 -12.21
C LYS A 343 10.43 2.83 -11.04
N GLY A 344 9.83 2.56 -9.86
CA GLY A 344 10.02 3.39 -8.68
C GLY A 344 11.47 3.44 -8.20
N ALA A 345 12.22 2.34 -8.29
CA ALA A 345 13.63 2.33 -7.93
C ALA A 345 14.45 3.25 -8.83
N ARG A 346 14.22 3.22 -10.15
CA ARG A 346 14.94 4.09 -11.11
C ARG A 346 14.60 5.56 -10.89
N GLU A 347 13.34 5.87 -10.61
CA GLU A 347 12.88 7.23 -10.31
C GLU A 347 13.55 7.77 -9.04
N GLN A 348 13.54 7.00 -7.95
CA GLN A 348 14.20 7.38 -6.69
C GLN A 348 15.71 7.58 -6.87
N ILE A 349 16.37 6.68 -7.60
CA ILE A 349 17.82 6.79 -7.87
C ILE A 349 18.12 8.06 -8.69
N SER A 350 17.30 8.38 -9.69
CA SER A 350 17.42 9.59 -10.51
C SER A 350 17.21 10.86 -9.68
N GLU A 351 16.17 10.90 -8.82
CA GLU A 351 15.89 12.02 -7.91
C GLU A 351 17.08 12.30 -6.99
N LEU A 352 17.74 11.24 -6.53
CA LEU A 352 18.87 11.33 -5.61
C LEU A 352 20.24 11.45 -6.30
N SER A 353 20.29 11.62 -7.63
CA SER A 353 21.54 11.64 -8.43
C SER A 353 22.58 12.66 -7.98
N THR A 354 22.17 13.75 -7.32
CA THR A 354 23.08 14.77 -6.75
C THR A 354 23.63 14.40 -5.37
N ILE A 355 23.10 13.33 -4.77
CA ILE A 355 23.37 12.89 -3.39
C ILE A 355 24.07 11.53 -3.37
N ILE A 356 23.76 10.65 -4.33
CA ILE A 356 24.30 9.29 -4.43
C ILE A 356 24.99 9.06 -5.78
N ASP A 357 25.79 8.00 -5.89
CA ASP A 357 26.38 7.58 -7.16
C ASP A 357 25.33 6.85 -8.03
N GLU A 358 24.57 7.63 -8.81
CA GLU A 358 23.50 7.16 -9.69
C GLU A 358 23.98 6.03 -10.61
N THR A 359 25.17 6.19 -11.21
CA THR A 359 25.69 5.23 -12.19
C THR A 359 25.89 3.86 -11.57
N LYS A 360 26.47 3.80 -10.36
CA LYS A 360 26.68 2.52 -9.68
C LYS A 360 25.37 1.96 -9.11
N ALA A 361 24.49 2.80 -8.58
CA ALA A 361 23.18 2.38 -8.08
C ALA A 361 22.34 1.72 -9.19
N ILE A 362 22.22 2.37 -10.36
CA ILE A 362 21.54 1.80 -11.54
C ILE A 362 22.22 0.51 -12.00
N LYS A 363 23.55 0.48 -12.06
CA LYS A 363 24.28 -0.73 -12.46
C LYS A 363 23.97 -1.92 -11.54
N LEU A 364 23.98 -1.71 -10.22
CA LEU A 364 23.65 -2.74 -9.23
C LEU A 364 22.20 -3.22 -9.44
N TRP A 365 21.27 -2.29 -9.58
CA TRP A 365 19.86 -2.58 -9.80
C TRP A 365 19.64 -3.42 -11.07
N GLU A 366 20.24 -3.02 -12.18
CA GLU A 366 20.15 -3.76 -13.45
C GLU A 366 20.77 -5.14 -13.41
N GLN A 367 21.87 -5.32 -12.67
CA GLN A 367 22.47 -6.63 -12.46
C GLN A 367 21.55 -7.52 -11.63
N ALA A 368 20.94 -6.99 -10.56
CA ALA A 368 19.99 -7.73 -9.74
C ALA A 368 18.76 -8.18 -10.53
N CYS A 369 18.18 -7.29 -11.34
CA CYS A 369 17.03 -7.58 -12.21
C CYS A 369 17.29 -8.66 -13.27
N LYS A 370 18.56 -9.00 -13.56
CA LYS A 370 18.93 -10.09 -14.49
C LYS A 370 19.03 -11.45 -13.80
N THR A 371 19.06 -11.47 -12.47
CA THR A 371 19.09 -12.71 -11.69
C THR A 371 17.69 -13.17 -11.34
N LYS A 372 17.53 -14.40 -10.85
CA LYS A 372 16.24 -14.90 -10.36
C LYS A 372 16.44 -16.00 -9.34
N TRP A 373 15.50 -16.13 -8.41
CA TRP A 373 15.42 -17.30 -7.56
C TRP A 373 15.03 -18.53 -8.40
N ASN A 374 15.93 -19.49 -8.53
CA ASN A 374 15.76 -20.70 -9.35
C ASN A 374 15.45 -21.95 -8.52
N LYS A 375 15.15 -21.79 -7.23
CA LYS A 375 14.78 -22.89 -6.33
C LYS A 375 13.29 -22.77 -5.99
N SER A 376 12.76 -23.73 -5.23
CA SER A 376 11.40 -23.64 -4.70
C SER A 376 11.22 -22.36 -3.86
N PRO A 377 10.07 -21.67 -3.94
CA PRO A 377 9.75 -20.56 -3.05
C PRO A 377 9.86 -20.98 -1.58
N VAL A 378 10.36 -20.09 -0.75
CA VAL A 378 10.57 -20.31 0.69
C VAL A 378 9.74 -19.32 1.49
N TRP A 379 9.42 -19.64 2.74
CA TRP A 379 8.76 -18.69 3.63
C TRP A 379 9.67 -17.50 3.90
N ILE A 380 9.10 -16.32 3.74
CA ILE A 380 9.72 -15.05 4.09
C ILE A 380 8.94 -14.35 5.20
N HIS A 381 9.64 -13.52 5.97
CA HIS A 381 9.04 -12.58 6.92
C HIS A 381 8.42 -11.38 6.17
N GLY A 382 9.13 -10.85 5.18
CA GLY A 382 8.70 -9.74 4.31
C GLY A 382 8.90 -8.33 4.90
N ASP A 383 9.23 -8.23 6.19
CA ASP A 383 9.71 -6.99 6.84
C ASP A 383 10.72 -7.29 7.95
N PHE A 384 11.82 -7.95 7.61
CA PHE A 384 12.82 -8.42 8.57
C PHE A 384 13.72 -7.27 9.06
N ALA A 385 13.24 -6.52 10.05
CA ALA A 385 13.88 -5.32 10.57
C ALA A 385 13.96 -5.32 12.11
N ILE A 386 14.92 -4.58 12.68
CA ILE A 386 15.17 -4.54 14.13
C ILE A 386 14.01 -4.00 14.97
N SER A 387 13.12 -3.19 14.39
CA SER A 387 11.89 -2.75 15.06
C SER A 387 10.96 -3.91 15.39
N ASN A 388 11.09 -5.01 14.64
CA ASN A 388 10.26 -6.21 14.72
C ASN A 388 10.96 -7.33 15.50
N MET A 389 12.03 -7.02 16.25
CA MET A 389 12.82 -7.98 17.00
C MET A 389 12.82 -7.60 18.48
N LEU A 390 12.57 -8.57 19.36
CA LEU A 390 12.52 -8.38 20.81
C LEU A 390 13.70 -9.10 21.48
N LEU A 391 14.38 -8.38 22.39
CA LEU A 391 15.35 -8.96 23.30
C LEU A 391 14.78 -9.12 24.70
N LYS A 392 15.07 -10.26 25.33
CA LYS A 392 14.85 -10.51 26.76
C LYS A 392 16.15 -11.06 27.34
N GLU A 393 16.66 -10.43 28.40
CA GLU A 393 17.91 -10.86 29.06
C GLU A 393 19.10 -11.00 28.08
N ASN A 394 19.20 -10.07 27.12
CA ASN A 394 20.22 -10.06 26.04
C ASN A 394 20.14 -11.26 25.07
N GLU A 395 19.00 -11.94 24.98
CA GLU A 395 18.74 -12.98 23.99
C GLU A 395 17.54 -12.62 23.11
N LEU A 396 17.60 -13.01 21.83
CA LEU A 396 16.50 -12.84 20.90
C LEU A 396 15.31 -13.69 21.38
N SER A 397 14.29 -13.03 21.90
CA SER A 397 13.13 -13.70 22.50
C SER A 397 12.02 -13.90 21.50
N ALA A 398 11.81 -12.93 20.59
CA ALA A 398 10.77 -13.00 19.59
C ALA A 398 11.07 -12.17 18.35
N ILE A 399 10.47 -12.59 17.23
CA ILE A 399 10.33 -11.79 16.01
C ILE A 399 8.84 -11.58 15.79
N ILE A 400 8.42 -10.37 15.46
CA ILE A 400 7.02 -9.96 15.36
C ILE A 400 6.70 -9.34 14.00
N ASP A 401 5.43 -9.03 13.77
CA ASP A 401 4.95 -8.34 12.55
C ASP A 401 5.15 -9.11 11.23
N PHE A 402 4.50 -10.27 11.14
CA PHE A 402 4.48 -11.13 9.95
C PHE A 402 3.49 -10.68 8.87
N GLY A 403 3.11 -9.41 8.88
CA GLY A 403 2.19 -8.85 7.88
C GLY A 403 2.71 -9.02 6.45
N GLY A 404 4.04 -9.04 6.29
CA GLY A 404 4.74 -9.24 5.02
C GLY A 404 4.86 -10.70 4.55
N MET A 405 4.49 -11.69 5.35
CA MET A 405 4.83 -13.09 5.06
C MET A 405 4.18 -13.62 3.78
N ALA A 406 4.93 -14.43 3.04
CA ALA A 406 4.56 -15.13 1.81
C ALA A 406 5.56 -16.25 1.50
N LEU A 407 5.27 -17.06 0.47
CA LEU A 407 6.20 -18.01 -0.13
C LEU A 407 6.84 -17.37 -1.38
N GLY A 408 8.13 -17.06 -1.33
CA GLY A 408 8.79 -16.32 -2.42
C GLY A 408 10.32 -16.43 -2.42
N ASP A 409 10.95 -15.43 -3.02
CA ASP A 409 12.39 -15.18 -3.03
C ASP A 409 12.87 -14.69 -1.66
N PRO A 410 13.89 -15.31 -1.05
CA PRO A 410 14.36 -14.93 0.29
C PRO A 410 15.05 -13.57 0.35
N ALA A 411 15.41 -12.98 -0.79
CA ALA A 411 16.29 -11.81 -0.85
C ALA A 411 15.77 -10.60 -0.05
N CYS A 412 14.46 -10.40 0.10
CA CYS A 412 13.92 -9.25 0.82
C CYS A 412 14.17 -9.28 2.33
N ASP A 413 14.36 -10.45 2.93
CA ASP A 413 14.62 -10.58 4.38
C ASP A 413 16.10 -10.35 4.72
N LEU A 414 16.97 -10.37 3.72
CA LEU A 414 18.42 -10.23 3.88
C LEU A 414 18.87 -8.78 3.97
N VAL A 415 17.97 -7.81 3.77
CA VAL A 415 18.26 -6.37 3.83
C VAL A 415 18.89 -5.94 5.15
N ILE A 416 18.61 -6.67 6.24
CA ILE A 416 19.17 -6.42 7.56
C ILE A 416 20.71 -6.46 7.60
N ALA A 417 21.32 -7.17 6.65
CA ALA A 417 22.77 -7.19 6.48
C ALA A 417 23.33 -5.77 6.28
N TRP A 418 22.61 -4.86 5.62
CA TRP A 418 23.06 -3.47 5.40
C TRP A 418 22.35 -2.45 6.26
N THR A 419 21.09 -2.70 6.65
CA THR A 419 20.31 -1.72 7.42
C THR A 419 20.67 -1.71 8.91
N PHE A 420 21.32 -2.76 9.42
CA PHE A 420 21.67 -2.85 10.83
C PHE A 420 23.02 -3.52 11.09
N LEU A 421 23.25 -4.71 10.50
CA LEU A 421 24.49 -5.44 10.73
C LEU A 421 25.67 -4.72 10.07
N ASN A 422 26.84 -4.83 10.71
CA ASN A 422 28.08 -4.25 10.23
C ASN A 422 29.28 -5.06 10.76
N GLY A 423 30.45 -4.84 10.14
CA GLY A 423 31.70 -5.51 10.53
C GLY A 423 31.55 -7.02 10.69
N LYS A 424 32.13 -7.55 11.77
CA LYS A 424 32.14 -9.00 12.04
C LYS A 424 30.76 -9.62 12.20
N ALA A 425 29.77 -8.90 12.73
CA ALA A 425 28.40 -9.39 12.82
C ALA A 425 27.77 -9.61 11.43
N ARG A 426 28.06 -8.73 10.46
CA ARG A 426 27.62 -8.93 9.08
C ARG A 426 28.31 -10.13 8.44
N ASP A 427 29.61 -10.30 8.67
CA ASP A 427 30.38 -11.44 8.14
C ASP A 427 29.83 -12.78 8.66
N ILE A 428 29.48 -12.84 9.95
CA ILE A 428 28.81 -14.00 10.57
C ILE A 428 27.48 -14.27 9.86
N PHE A 429 26.64 -13.26 9.66
CA PHE A 429 25.35 -13.43 8.99
C PHE A 429 25.51 -13.94 7.55
N PHE A 430 26.46 -13.38 6.78
CA PHE A 430 26.76 -13.85 5.42
C PHE A 430 27.21 -15.31 5.42
N GLN A 431 28.17 -15.66 6.28
CA GLN A 431 28.70 -17.01 6.37
C GLN A 431 27.63 -18.02 6.78
N GLU A 432 26.77 -17.66 7.73
CA GLU A 432 25.75 -18.57 8.22
C GLU A 432 24.58 -18.76 7.27
N MET A 433 24.19 -17.73 6.52
CA MET A 433 23.13 -17.84 5.52
C MET A 433 23.58 -18.66 4.31
N ASP A 434 24.87 -18.62 3.94
CA ASP A 434 25.48 -19.44 2.87
C ASP A 434 24.67 -19.43 1.56
N LEU A 435 24.27 -18.24 1.12
CA LEU A 435 23.50 -18.02 -0.10
C LEU A 435 24.40 -17.63 -1.28
N ASP A 436 23.93 -17.94 -2.49
CA ASP A 436 24.64 -17.63 -3.71
C ASP A 436 24.73 -16.12 -3.99
N GLU A 437 25.74 -15.72 -4.77
CA GLU A 437 26.00 -14.32 -5.13
C GLU A 437 24.79 -13.63 -5.78
N SER A 438 23.99 -14.37 -6.56
CA SER A 438 22.82 -13.79 -7.22
C SER A 438 21.73 -13.43 -6.20
N THR A 439 21.56 -14.23 -5.16
CA THR A 439 20.62 -13.94 -4.06
C THR A 439 21.09 -12.74 -3.23
N TRP A 440 22.38 -12.65 -2.93
CA TRP A 440 22.93 -11.46 -2.25
C TRP A 440 22.84 -10.20 -3.11
N LEU A 441 22.99 -10.31 -4.42
CA LEU A 441 22.81 -9.18 -5.34
C LEU A 441 21.36 -8.67 -5.33
N ARG A 442 20.36 -9.55 -5.30
CA ARG A 442 18.96 -9.14 -5.12
C ARG A 442 18.70 -8.54 -3.75
N ALA A 443 19.33 -9.06 -2.70
CA ALA A 443 19.23 -8.50 -1.35
C ALA A 443 19.79 -7.08 -1.27
N LYS A 444 20.94 -6.83 -1.92
CA LYS A 444 21.51 -5.50 -2.11
C LYS A 444 20.51 -4.58 -2.83
N ALA A 445 19.89 -5.04 -3.91
CA ALA A 445 18.89 -4.25 -4.62
C ALA A 445 17.67 -3.92 -3.73
N TRP A 446 17.14 -4.88 -2.97
CA TRP A 446 16.08 -4.60 -1.99
C TRP A 446 16.49 -3.55 -0.95
N ALA A 447 17.71 -3.63 -0.44
CA ALA A 447 18.25 -2.64 0.51
C ALA A 447 18.43 -1.26 -0.13
N LEU A 448 18.91 -1.21 -1.38
CA LEU A 448 19.03 0.02 -2.18
C LEU A 448 17.66 0.69 -2.34
N TRP A 449 16.67 -0.04 -2.87
CA TRP A 449 15.32 0.49 -3.08
C TRP A 449 14.68 0.99 -1.78
N LYS A 450 14.82 0.26 -0.67
CA LYS A 450 14.27 0.69 0.62
C LYS A 450 14.95 1.98 1.08
N ALA A 451 16.27 2.05 1.01
CA ALA A 451 17.01 3.21 1.47
C ALA A 451 16.81 4.45 0.58
N THR A 452 16.71 4.28 -0.74
CA THR A 452 16.40 5.38 -1.66
C THR A 452 14.98 5.88 -1.47
N PHE A 453 14.00 4.97 -1.32
CA PHE A 453 12.62 5.34 -1.01
C PHE A 453 12.54 6.20 0.25
N GLU A 454 13.09 5.71 1.38
CA GLU A 454 13.11 6.46 2.65
C GLU A 454 13.85 7.79 2.50
N LEU A 455 14.99 7.81 1.82
CA LEU A 455 15.76 9.03 1.63
C LEU A 455 15.00 10.07 0.81
N CYS A 456 14.24 9.69 -0.23
CA CYS A 456 13.36 10.60 -0.99
C CYS A 456 12.34 11.28 -0.07
N GLN A 457 11.72 10.53 0.84
CA GLN A 457 10.69 11.04 1.76
C GLN A 457 11.23 12.00 2.83
N ILE A 458 12.51 11.93 3.18
CA ILE A 458 13.09 12.78 4.22
C ILE A 458 13.33 14.19 3.67
N THR A 459 12.69 15.21 4.24
CA THR A 459 12.85 16.61 3.78
C THR A 459 14.27 17.15 4.03
N ASP A 460 14.79 16.98 5.24
CA ASP A 460 16.16 17.40 5.57
C ASP A 460 17.15 16.26 5.28
N LYS A 461 17.82 16.35 4.12
CA LYS A 461 18.82 15.36 3.68
C LYS A 461 20.08 15.33 4.57
N ASN A 462 20.19 16.18 5.59
CA ASN A 462 21.29 16.17 6.57
C ASN A 462 20.86 15.68 7.97
N SER A 463 19.58 15.33 8.15
CA SER A 463 19.08 14.73 9.38
C SER A 463 19.78 13.40 9.69
N PRO A 464 19.82 12.95 10.97
CA PRO A 464 20.36 11.64 11.34
C PRO A 464 19.75 10.48 10.53
N GLU A 465 18.44 10.55 10.26
CA GLU A 465 17.71 9.57 9.47
C GLU A 465 18.21 9.55 8.02
N ALA A 466 18.40 10.73 7.40
CA ALA A 466 18.93 10.82 6.05
C ALA A 466 20.38 10.32 5.95
N LEU A 467 21.22 10.67 6.94
CA LEU A 467 22.60 10.19 7.00
C LEU A 467 22.67 8.66 7.13
N MET A 468 21.74 8.06 7.88
CA MET A 468 21.62 6.60 7.97
C MET A 468 21.29 5.99 6.61
N GLN A 469 20.30 6.54 5.87
CA GLN A 469 19.95 6.02 4.55
C GLN A 469 21.10 6.17 3.55
N LYS A 470 21.80 7.32 3.54
CA LYS A 470 22.99 7.52 2.70
C LYS A 470 24.07 6.49 2.98
N ARG A 471 24.35 6.20 4.25
CA ARG A 471 25.32 5.17 4.65
C ARG A 471 24.90 3.77 4.18
N ILE A 472 23.61 3.43 4.26
CA ILE A 472 23.11 2.15 3.74
C ILE A 472 23.35 2.08 2.22
N ILE A 473 23.01 3.13 1.47
CA ILE A 473 23.21 3.20 0.02
C ILE A 473 24.70 3.07 -0.32
N GLU A 474 25.57 3.79 0.37
CA GLU A 474 27.02 3.70 0.18
C GLU A 474 27.53 2.27 0.43
N ASN A 475 27.19 1.65 1.56
CA ASN A 475 27.60 0.28 1.84
C ASN A 475 27.12 -0.70 0.78
N VAL A 476 25.87 -0.58 0.32
CA VAL A 476 25.29 -1.46 -0.70
C VAL A 476 25.99 -1.32 -2.06
N VAL A 477 26.38 -0.09 -2.42
CA VAL A 477 26.93 0.22 -3.74
C VAL A 477 28.44 -0.03 -3.85
N TYR A 478 29.16 0.04 -2.73
CA TYR A 478 30.62 0.00 -2.70
C TYR A 478 31.23 -1.26 -2.07
N GLU A 479 30.54 -1.90 -1.15
CA GLU A 479 30.86 -3.22 -0.58
C GLU A 479 30.03 -4.27 -1.31
#